data_AF-A0AAV6JT09-F1
#
_entry.id   AF-A0AAV6JT09-F1
#
_cell.length_a   1.000
_cell.length_b   1.000
_cell.length_c   1.000
_cell.angle_alpha   90.00
_cell.angle_beta   90.00
_cell.angle_gamma   90.00
#
_symmetry.space_group_name_H-M   'P 1'
#
loop_
_entity.id
_entity.type
_entity.pdbx_description
1 polymer ?
#
loop_
_entity_poly.entity_id
_entity_poly.type
_entity_poly.pdbx_seq_one_letter_code
_entity_poly.pdbx_strand_id
1 'polypeptide(L)'
;MRSMNLVDSWVHSRSMYNEPFRFRSLFALTHKPNNKKPPNSPAHPFTLKRTRPISPHAPISAVLTREETESPKQETQFDFKAYMVHKAVSVNKALDDAVSLRDPPKIHEAMRYSLLAGGKRVRPMLCIAACELVGGVESQAMPAACAVEMIHTMSLIHDDLP
;
A
#
# COMPACT_ATOMS: atom_id res chain seq x y z
N MET A 1 -10.95 -19.50 -47.03
CA MET A 1 -12.03 -18.86 -46.25
C MET A 1 -12.00 -19.43 -44.83
N ARG A 2 -11.25 -18.80 -43.92
CA ARG A 2 -11.38 -18.94 -42.45
C ARG A 2 -10.67 -17.76 -41.81
N SER A 3 -11.49 -16.88 -41.24
CA SER A 3 -11.10 -15.77 -40.38
C SER A 3 -10.45 -16.31 -39.12
N MET A 4 -9.31 -15.73 -38.70
CA MET A 4 -8.70 -15.97 -37.39
C MET A 4 -8.68 -14.63 -36.66
N ASN A 5 -9.63 -14.48 -35.73
CA ASN A 5 -9.76 -13.34 -34.85
C ASN A 5 -8.55 -13.31 -33.90
N LEU A 6 -7.77 -12.23 -33.96
CA LEU A 6 -6.60 -11.99 -33.11
C LEU A 6 -6.97 -11.66 -31.65
N VAL A 7 -8.26 -11.63 -31.31
CA VAL A 7 -8.80 -11.16 -30.04
C VAL A 7 -8.91 -12.28 -28.99
N ASP A 8 -8.94 -13.55 -29.41
CA ASP A 8 -9.20 -14.67 -28.50
C ASP A 8 -7.94 -15.27 -27.86
N SER A 9 -6.74 -14.94 -28.35
CA SER A 9 -5.48 -15.41 -27.76
C SER A 9 -5.09 -14.66 -26.49
N TRP A 10 -5.59 -13.44 -26.31
CA TRP A 10 -5.22 -12.58 -25.18
C TRP A 10 -5.92 -12.98 -23.86
N VAL A 11 -7.06 -13.68 -23.95
CA VAL A 11 -7.87 -14.08 -22.77
C VAL A 11 -7.33 -15.34 -22.07
N HIS A 12 -6.53 -16.18 -22.74
CA HIS A 12 -6.04 -17.45 -22.19
C HIS A 12 -4.69 -17.39 -21.45
N SER A 13 -4.02 -16.24 -21.37
CA SER A 13 -2.77 -16.08 -20.59
C SER A 13 -2.97 -15.39 -19.22
N ARG A 14 -4.18 -15.42 -18.67
CA ARG A 14 -4.47 -14.99 -17.29
C ARG A 14 -4.20 -16.13 -16.29
N SER A 15 -2.92 -16.43 -16.05
CA SER A 15 -2.48 -17.14 -14.85
C SER A 15 -1.03 -16.80 -14.50
N MET A 16 -0.69 -15.51 -14.38
CA MET A 16 0.60 -15.06 -13.84
C MET A 16 0.48 -14.17 -12.58
N TYR A 17 -0.74 -13.96 -12.06
CA TYR A 17 -0.97 -13.09 -10.90
C TYR A 17 -1.21 -13.85 -9.58
N ASN A 18 -0.95 -15.16 -9.52
CA ASN A 18 -1.21 -15.95 -8.31
C ASN A 18 0.04 -16.63 -7.73
N GLU A 19 1.20 -15.98 -7.80
CA GLU A 19 2.35 -16.40 -6.99
C GLU A 19 2.38 -15.58 -5.70
N PRO A 20 2.21 -16.20 -4.51
CA PRO A 20 2.38 -15.48 -3.26
C PRO A 20 3.87 -15.15 -3.08
N PHE A 21 4.20 -13.86 -3.03
CA PHE A 21 5.52 -13.36 -2.62
C PHE A 21 5.85 -13.88 -1.21
N ARG A 22 6.53 -15.03 -1.12
CA ARG A 22 7.06 -15.58 0.12
C ARG A 22 8.31 -14.80 0.54
N PHE A 23 8.15 -13.93 1.53
CA PHE A 23 9.26 -13.35 2.29
C PHE A 23 9.97 -14.47 3.07
N ARG A 24 11.17 -14.89 2.62
CA ARG A 24 12.03 -15.76 3.42
C ARG A 24 12.70 -14.91 4.50
N SER A 25 12.19 -15.01 5.73
CA SER A 25 12.87 -14.57 6.94
C SER A 25 14.22 -15.27 7.07
N LEU A 26 15.30 -14.48 7.05
CA LEU A 26 16.67 -14.90 7.35
C LEU A 26 16.95 -14.62 8.82
N PHE A 27 16.40 -15.43 9.73
CA PHE A 27 16.88 -15.53 11.11
C PHE A 27 16.39 -16.85 11.71
N ALA A 28 17.35 -17.75 11.97
CA ALA A 28 17.42 -18.64 13.15
C ALA A 28 18.22 -19.89 12.79
N LEU A 29 19.47 -19.90 13.25
CA LEU A 29 20.35 -21.05 13.26
C LEU A 29 19.71 -22.25 13.98
N THR A 30 19.95 -23.41 13.40
CA THR A 30 19.65 -24.74 13.92
C THR A 30 20.60 -25.12 15.06
N HIS A 31 20.06 -25.58 16.20
CA HIS A 31 20.66 -26.69 16.95
C HIS A 31 19.58 -27.54 17.63
N LYS A 32 19.76 -28.87 17.54
CA LYS A 32 18.81 -29.97 17.88
C LYS A 32 18.76 -30.30 19.39
N PRO A 33 17.79 -31.11 19.85
CA PRO A 33 17.29 -31.21 21.24
C PRO A 33 17.88 -32.38 22.06
N ASN A 34 17.68 -32.36 23.39
CA ASN A 34 17.66 -33.60 24.19
C ASN A 34 16.67 -33.56 25.37
N ASN A 35 15.54 -34.23 25.12
CA ASN A 35 14.61 -35.00 25.95
C ASN A 35 14.92 -35.21 27.46
N LYS A 36 14.04 -34.74 28.35
CA LYS A 36 13.60 -35.44 29.59
C LYS A 36 12.12 -35.13 29.89
N LYS A 37 11.34 -36.18 30.15
CA LYS A 37 9.88 -36.22 30.39
C LYS A 37 9.46 -35.69 31.80
N PRO A 38 8.16 -35.33 31.99
CA PRO A 38 7.58 -34.78 33.23
C PRO A 38 7.07 -35.88 34.18
N PRO A 39 6.49 -35.55 35.37
CA PRO A 39 5.02 -35.54 35.43
C PRO A 39 4.35 -34.63 36.51
N ASN A 40 3.02 -34.56 36.42
CA ASN A 40 1.99 -34.31 37.45
C ASN A 40 1.24 -32.96 37.47
N SER A 41 0.10 -32.92 36.75
CA SER A 41 -1.13 -32.16 37.10
C SER A 41 -1.87 -32.84 38.28
N PRO A 42 -2.81 -32.21 39.01
CA PRO A 42 -4.19 -31.83 38.54
C PRO A 42 -4.71 -30.46 39.07
N ALA A 43 -5.46 -29.65 38.31
CA ALA A 43 -6.94 -29.57 38.11
C ALA A 43 -7.76 -28.70 39.11
N HIS A 44 -8.30 -27.56 38.60
CA HIS A 44 -9.58 -26.83 38.88
C HIS A 44 -9.93 -26.33 40.32
N PRO A 45 -10.95 -25.43 40.55
CA PRO A 45 -11.89 -24.76 39.63
C PRO A 45 -12.10 -23.22 39.82
N PHE A 46 -12.80 -22.63 38.85
CA PHE A 46 -13.54 -21.36 38.91
C PHE A 46 -14.39 -21.19 40.18
N THR A 47 -14.39 -19.99 40.81
CA THR A 47 -15.54 -19.47 41.58
C THR A 47 -15.57 -17.94 41.66
N LEU A 48 -16.67 -17.35 41.18
CA LEU A 48 -17.11 -15.97 41.41
C LEU A 48 -17.64 -15.80 42.83
N LYS A 49 -17.20 -14.77 43.57
CA LYS A 49 -17.96 -14.21 44.70
C LYS A 49 -17.86 -12.69 44.76
N ARG A 50 -18.97 -12.05 44.39
CA ARG A 50 -19.35 -10.67 44.71
C ARG A 50 -20.21 -10.69 45.97
N THR A 51 -20.01 -9.75 46.90
CA THR A 51 -21.00 -8.94 47.68
C THR A 51 -20.38 -8.42 48.99
N ARG A 52 -20.22 -7.09 49.16
CA ARG A 52 -21.04 -6.11 49.95
C ARG A 52 -20.23 -5.61 51.18
N PRO A 53 -20.51 -4.46 51.86
CA PRO A 53 -21.71 -3.62 51.82
C PRO A 53 -21.48 -2.07 51.73
N ILE A 54 -22.61 -1.36 51.64
CA ILE A 54 -22.84 0.10 51.70
C ILE A 54 -22.89 0.55 53.17
N SER A 55 -22.29 1.69 53.58
CA SER A 55 -22.96 2.96 53.98
C SER A 55 -22.08 3.72 55.02
N PRO A 56 -22.41 4.94 55.51
CA PRO A 56 -22.36 6.27 54.89
C PRO A 56 -21.53 7.27 55.75
N HIS A 57 -21.56 8.57 55.38
CA HIS A 57 -21.14 9.79 56.12
C HIS A 57 -20.00 10.61 55.48
N ALA A 58 -20.36 11.88 55.25
CA ALA A 58 -19.75 12.99 54.48
C ALA A 58 -18.44 13.55 55.13
N PRO A 59 -17.69 14.56 54.58
CA PRO A 59 -18.16 15.69 53.78
C PRO A 59 -17.26 16.20 52.62
N ILE A 60 -17.84 17.21 51.95
CA ILE A 60 -17.36 18.04 50.84
C ILE A 60 -15.97 18.67 51.12
N SER A 61 -15.02 18.48 50.20
CA SER A 61 -13.85 19.34 49.96
C SER A 61 -13.32 19.00 48.57
N ALA A 62 -13.52 19.86 47.58
CA ALA A 62 -12.62 20.96 47.23
C ALA A 62 -11.53 20.53 46.24
N VAL A 63 -11.53 21.18 45.08
CA VAL A 63 -10.34 21.52 44.27
C VAL A 63 -9.66 20.36 43.54
N LEU A 64 -9.94 20.28 42.23
CA LEU A 64 -8.94 20.32 41.17
C LEU A 64 -9.69 20.32 39.82
N THR A 65 -10.12 21.50 39.37
CA THR A 65 -10.13 21.81 37.95
C THR A 65 -8.72 21.50 37.45
N ARG A 66 -8.53 20.32 36.85
CA ARG A 66 -7.40 20.12 35.96
C ARG A 66 -7.68 21.07 34.81
N GLU A 67 -6.99 22.20 34.80
CA GLU A 67 -6.74 22.90 33.55
C GLU A 67 -6.06 21.87 32.66
N GLU A 68 -6.86 21.24 31.79
CA GLU A 68 -6.33 20.67 30.57
C GLU A 68 -5.66 21.84 29.87
N THR A 69 -4.35 21.91 30.05
CA THR A 69 -3.49 22.67 29.18
C THR A 69 -3.67 22.01 27.82
N GLU A 70 -4.63 22.53 27.05
CA GLU A 70 -4.75 22.29 25.62
C GLU A 70 -3.42 22.71 25.01
N SER A 71 -2.52 21.73 24.91
CA SER A 71 -1.35 21.79 24.04
C SER A 71 -1.83 22.26 22.68
N PRO A 72 -1.20 23.28 22.06
CA PRO A 72 -1.71 23.88 20.83
C PRO A 72 -1.93 22.80 19.79
N LYS A 73 -3.18 22.57 19.39
CA LYS A 73 -3.50 21.78 18.20
C LYS A 73 -2.90 22.52 17.01
N GLN A 74 -1.70 22.11 16.59
CA GLN A 74 -1.16 22.54 15.32
C GLN A 74 -2.04 21.89 14.23
N GLU A 75 -3.00 22.65 13.71
CA GLU A 75 -3.68 22.31 12.47
C GLU A 75 -2.64 22.33 11.34
N THR A 76 -2.09 21.17 11.01
CA THR A 76 -1.24 21.03 9.84
C THR A 76 -2.11 21.17 8.60
N GLN A 77 -2.07 22.34 7.96
CA GLN A 77 -2.73 22.57 6.68
C GLN A 77 -2.08 21.69 5.60
N PHE A 78 -2.88 20.86 4.92
CA PHE A 78 -2.41 20.02 3.83
C PHE A 78 -2.21 20.85 2.54
N ASP A 79 -0.96 20.95 2.07
CA ASP A 79 -0.66 21.54 0.77
C ASP A 79 -0.81 20.50 -0.35
N PHE A 80 -2.00 20.49 -0.96
CA PHE A 80 -2.31 19.62 -2.09
C PHE A 80 -1.41 19.87 -3.30
N LYS A 81 -1.03 21.13 -3.57
CA LYS A 81 -0.22 21.45 -4.75
C LYS A 81 1.19 20.89 -4.61
N ALA A 82 1.81 21.07 -3.44
CA ALA A 82 3.11 20.49 -3.14
C ALA A 82 3.08 18.95 -3.22
N TYR A 83 2.03 18.32 -2.68
CA TYR A 83 1.83 16.87 -2.78
C TYR A 83 1.81 16.40 -4.23
N MET A 84 0.97 17.04 -5.07
CA MET A 84 0.84 16.66 -6.49
C MET A 84 2.15 16.79 -7.25
N VAL A 85 2.91 17.88 -7.02
CA VAL A 85 4.21 18.10 -7.67
C VAL A 85 5.21 17.04 -7.23
N HIS A 86 5.31 16.75 -5.93
CA HIS A 86 6.23 15.75 -5.41
C HIS A 86 5.96 14.36 -6.00
N LYS A 87 4.69 13.92 -5.97
CA LYS A 87 4.30 12.62 -6.54
C LYS A 87 4.53 12.57 -8.06
N ALA A 88 4.26 13.65 -8.79
CA ALA A 88 4.52 13.71 -10.23
C ALA A 88 6.00 13.51 -10.55
N VAL A 89 6.92 14.10 -9.78
CA VAL A 89 8.37 13.93 -9.95
C VAL A 89 8.77 12.47 -9.72
N SER A 90 8.32 11.84 -8.63
CA SER A 90 8.59 10.44 -8.34
C SER A 90 8.10 9.51 -9.47
N VAL A 91 6.88 9.74 -9.95
CA VAL A 91 6.27 8.94 -11.03
C VAL A 91 6.99 9.15 -12.34
N ASN A 92 7.32 10.39 -12.72
CA ASN A 92 8.05 10.66 -13.96
C ASN A 92 9.41 9.96 -13.96
N LYS A 93 10.13 9.97 -12.83
CA LYS A 93 11.37 9.23 -12.68
C LYS A 93 11.16 7.73 -12.85
N ALA A 94 10.15 7.16 -12.18
CA ALA A 94 9.87 5.73 -12.26
C ALA A 94 9.44 5.28 -13.68
N LEU A 95 8.70 6.11 -14.41
CA LEU A 95 8.34 5.85 -15.81
C LEU A 95 9.56 5.87 -16.73
N ASP A 96 10.46 6.83 -16.53
CA ASP A 96 11.70 6.94 -17.29
C ASP A 96 12.58 5.70 -17.09
N ASP A 97 12.74 5.27 -15.83
CA ASP A 97 13.48 4.06 -15.47
C ASP A 97 12.82 2.78 -16.02
N ALA A 98 11.48 2.70 -16.02
CA ALA A 98 10.73 1.53 -16.46
C ALA A 98 10.80 1.30 -17.97
N VAL A 99 10.87 2.37 -18.78
CA VAL A 99 10.88 2.30 -20.26
C VAL A 99 12.22 2.79 -20.81
N SER A 100 13.30 2.08 -20.49
CA SER A 100 14.61 2.35 -21.06
C SER A 100 14.66 2.11 -22.58
N LEU A 101 15.55 2.82 -23.28
CA LEU A 101 15.83 2.61 -24.70
C LEU A 101 16.51 1.25 -24.90
N ARG A 102 15.97 0.44 -25.81
CA ARG A 102 16.48 -0.89 -26.17
C ARG A 102 16.25 -1.12 -27.66
N ASP A 103 16.89 -2.15 -28.21
CA ASP A 103 16.64 -2.57 -29.58
C ASP A 103 15.28 -3.27 -29.73
N PRO A 104 14.46 -2.94 -30.74
CA PRO A 104 14.69 -1.90 -31.75
C PRO A 104 14.39 -0.48 -31.22
N PRO A 105 15.26 0.52 -31.45
CA PRO A 105 15.14 1.84 -30.81
C PRO A 105 13.85 2.57 -31.17
N LYS A 106 13.36 2.41 -32.41
CA LYS A 106 12.18 3.13 -32.93
C LYS A 106 10.91 2.89 -32.09
N ILE A 107 10.68 1.67 -31.59
CA ILE A 107 9.48 1.41 -30.76
C ILE A 107 9.65 2.04 -29.37
N HIS A 108 10.84 1.97 -28.78
CA HIS A 108 11.12 2.53 -27.46
C HIS A 108 11.09 4.07 -27.50
N GLU A 109 11.62 4.69 -28.54
CA GLU A 109 11.51 6.14 -28.78
C GLU A 109 10.06 6.58 -28.88
N ALA A 110 9.24 5.87 -29.67
CA ALA A 110 7.81 6.18 -29.80
C ALA A 110 7.05 6.01 -28.48
N MET A 111 7.32 4.95 -27.72
CA MET A 111 6.72 4.75 -26.39
C MET A 111 7.10 5.88 -25.42
N ARG A 112 8.40 6.21 -25.36
CA ARG A 112 8.92 7.25 -24.46
C ARG A 112 8.42 8.64 -24.84
N TYR A 113 8.29 8.93 -26.13
CA TYR A 113 7.82 10.23 -26.64
C TYR A 113 6.49 10.63 -25.99
N SER A 114 5.48 9.76 -26.08
CA SER A 114 4.15 10.07 -25.52
C SER A 114 4.10 9.89 -24.01
N LEU A 115 4.77 8.87 -23.46
CA LEU A 115 4.71 8.55 -22.03
C LEU A 115 5.41 9.61 -21.17
N LEU A 116 6.53 10.16 -21.66
CA LEU A 116 7.38 11.11 -20.92
C LEU A 116 7.14 12.57 -21.33
N ALA A 117 6.18 12.87 -22.22
CA ALA A 117 5.74 14.23 -22.57
C ALA A 117 5.19 15.03 -21.37
N GLY A 118 5.02 14.39 -20.21
CA GLY A 118 4.55 14.99 -18.97
C GLY A 118 3.04 14.87 -18.82
N GLY A 119 2.46 15.78 -18.04
CA GLY A 119 1.03 15.79 -17.73
C GLY A 119 0.76 15.88 -16.23
N LYS A 120 -0.52 15.87 -15.86
CA LYS A 120 -0.95 16.03 -14.46
C LYS A 120 -0.72 14.78 -13.61
N ARG A 121 -0.46 13.62 -14.21
CA ARG A 121 -0.27 12.31 -13.55
C ARG A 121 -1.34 11.96 -12.52
N VAL A 122 -2.59 12.34 -12.79
CA VAL A 122 -3.72 12.15 -11.86
C VAL A 122 -3.93 10.67 -11.55
N ARG A 123 -3.83 9.78 -12.55
CA ARG A 123 -4.10 8.34 -12.37
C ARG A 123 -3.04 7.65 -11.49
N PRO A 124 -1.72 7.85 -11.72
CA PRO A 124 -0.69 7.40 -10.79
C PRO A 124 -0.89 7.88 -9.37
N MET A 125 -1.24 9.16 -9.19
CA MET A 125 -1.42 9.74 -7.86
C MET A 125 -2.60 9.14 -7.12
N LEU A 126 -3.72 8.86 -7.81
CA LEU A 126 -4.85 8.14 -7.20
C LEU A 126 -4.46 6.73 -6.77
N CYS A 127 -3.64 6.03 -7.58
CA CYS A 127 -3.14 4.70 -7.23
C CYS A 127 -2.25 4.73 -5.98
N ILE A 128 -1.31 5.67 -5.92
CA ILE A 128 -0.41 5.85 -4.77
C ILE A 128 -1.20 6.26 -3.53
N ALA A 129 -2.07 7.26 -3.63
CA ALA A 129 -2.87 7.75 -2.52
C ALA A 129 -3.80 6.68 -1.96
N ALA A 130 -4.41 5.83 -2.81
CA ALA A 130 -5.24 4.72 -2.36
C ALA A 130 -4.42 3.66 -1.58
N CYS A 131 -3.17 3.41 -1.99
CA CYS A 131 -2.26 2.52 -1.27
C CYS A 131 -1.84 3.10 0.09
N GLU A 132 -1.44 4.38 0.11
CA GLU A 132 -1.07 5.09 1.34
C GLU A 132 -2.23 5.17 2.34
N LEU A 133 -3.46 5.39 1.84
CA LEU A 133 -4.68 5.49 2.64
C LEU A 133 -4.94 4.21 3.46
N VAL A 134 -4.62 3.03 2.92
CA VAL A 134 -4.81 1.74 3.60
C VAL A 134 -3.58 1.29 4.38
N GLY A 135 -2.58 2.15 4.55
CA GLY A 135 -1.35 1.87 5.30
C GLY A 135 -0.23 1.22 4.49
N GLY A 136 -0.34 1.18 3.17
CA GLY A 136 0.77 0.80 2.29
C GLY A 136 1.78 1.92 2.10
N VAL A 137 2.90 1.61 1.44
CA VAL A 137 3.94 2.61 1.11
C VAL A 137 4.00 2.87 -0.38
N GLU A 138 4.36 4.10 -0.77
CA GLU A 138 4.44 4.55 -2.17
C GLU A 138 5.23 3.57 -3.07
N SER A 139 6.35 3.04 -2.59
CA SER A 139 7.20 2.12 -3.36
C SER A 139 6.49 0.82 -3.77
N GLN A 140 5.50 0.36 -2.99
CA GLN A 140 4.69 -0.81 -3.32
C GLN A 140 3.68 -0.51 -4.44
N ALA A 141 3.15 0.73 -4.47
CA ALA A 141 2.19 1.16 -5.48
C ALA A 141 2.86 1.63 -6.78
N MET A 142 4.13 2.04 -6.73
CA MET A 142 4.82 2.68 -7.87
C MET A 142 4.77 1.85 -9.18
N PRO A 143 5.00 0.52 -9.19
CA PRO A 143 4.88 -0.26 -10.42
C PRO A 143 3.46 -0.26 -10.99
N ALA A 144 2.44 -0.37 -10.13
CA ALA A 144 1.04 -0.32 -10.54
C ALA A 144 0.64 1.07 -11.05
N ALA A 145 1.10 2.13 -10.38
CA ALA A 145 0.90 3.51 -10.80
C ALA A 145 1.51 3.77 -12.19
N CYS A 146 2.72 3.28 -12.44
CA CYS A 146 3.36 3.34 -13.76
C CYS A 146 2.57 2.57 -14.82
N ALA A 147 2.12 1.35 -14.52
CA ALA A 147 1.35 0.53 -15.44
C ALA A 147 0.03 1.20 -15.86
N VAL A 148 -0.67 1.82 -14.91
CA VAL A 148 -1.92 2.55 -15.20
C VAL A 148 -1.67 3.76 -16.10
N GLU A 149 -0.56 4.48 -15.90
CA GLU A 149 -0.21 5.59 -16.80
C GLU A 149 0.19 5.10 -18.19
N MET A 150 0.91 3.98 -18.30
CA MET A 150 1.23 3.38 -19.60
C MET A 150 -0.04 3.00 -20.38
N ILE A 151 -1.01 2.39 -19.71
CA ILE A 151 -2.32 2.06 -20.29
C ILE A 151 -3.07 3.33 -20.69
N HIS A 152 -3.02 4.38 -19.87
CA HIS A 152 -3.62 5.65 -20.21
C HIS A 152 -2.97 6.29 -21.44
N THR A 153 -1.64 6.31 -21.52
CA THR A 153 -0.93 6.87 -22.66
C THR A 153 -1.21 6.08 -23.94
N MET A 154 -1.25 4.74 -23.88
CA MET A 154 -1.53 3.94 -25.08
C MET A 154 -2.96 4.13 -25.58
N SER A 155 -3.93 4.38 -24.69
CA SER A 155 -5.30 4.68 -25.11
C SER A 155 -5.34 5.98 -25.91
N LEU A 156 -4.66 7.04 -25.44
CA LEU A 156 -4.58 8.31 -26.16
C LEU A 156 -3.93 8.15 -27.54
N ILE A 157 -2.84 7.38 -27.63
CA ILE A 157 -2.18 7.11 -28.91
C ILE A 157 -3.14 6.42 -29.89
N HIS A 158 -3.93 5.46 -29.41
CA HIS A 158 -4.88 4.73 -30.24
C HIS A 158 -6.11 5.58 -30.61
N ASP A 159 -6.53 6.48 -29.72
CA ASP A 159 -7.64 7.42 -29.95
C ASP A 159 -7.29 8.48 -31.02
N ASP A 160 -5.99 8.79 -31.19
CA ASP A 160 -5.48 9.78 -32.14
C ASP A 160 -5.23 9.21 -33.56
N LEU A 161 -5.49 7.92 -33.80
CA LEU A 161 -5.32 7.31 -35.14
C LEU A 161 -6.49 7.65 -36.08
N PRO A 162 -6.23 8.04 -37.34
CA PRO A 162 -7.26 8.39 -38.33
C PRO A 162 -8.03 7.20 -38.91
#